data_AF-A0A522GLB6-F1
#
_entry.id   AF-A0A522GLB6-F1
#
_cell.length_a   1.000
_cell.length_b   1.000
_cell.length_c   1.000
_cell.angle_alpha   90.00
_cell.angle_beta   90.00
_cell.angle_gamma   90.00
#
_symmetry.space_group_name_H-M   'P 1'
#
loop_
_entity.id
_entity.type
_entity.pdbx_description
1 polymer ?
#
loop_
_entity_poly.entity_id
_entity_poly.type
_entity_poly.pdbx_seq_one_letter_code
_entity_poly.pdbx_strand_id
1 'polypeptide(L)'
;MIYGKLMEVTNNQYKIQTSDGSIFIYSIPEVEKFVNETPTFDGRKKNGAGFVLEAGVLAGAQSSNYDTPFSFNFLGNYTLNTKDIFGLGSGVEYLGQSFMPLFLEYKHMISEKKTTPFIFFRGGKLFHLNGDTERTDSYYPQYNIPKSYDGGFSFTLGTGISWAKDDIETYLSFAYRNAHTSYNELNYNKQTVTYRNSYNRLEIKYGFRF
;
A
#
# COMPACT_ATOMS: atom_id res chain seq x y z
N MET A 1 -30.25 5.03 -23.45
CA MET A 1 -30.06 3.93 -22.47
C MET A 1 -29.87 4.56 -21.11
N ILE A 2 -30.64 4.13 -20.10
CA ILE A 2 -30.62 4.71 -18.74
C ILE A 2 -30.19 3.62 -17.78
N TYR A 3 -29.18 3.91 -16.97
CA TYR A 3 -28.65 3.00 -15.95
C TYR A 3 -29.15 3.43 -14.59
N GLY A 4 -29.72 2.49 -13.84
CA GLY A 4 -30.22 2.79 -12.50
C GLY A 4 -30.72 1.57 -11.77
N LYS A 5 -31.00 1.76 -10.47
CA LYS A 5 -31.65 0.76 -9.65
C LYS A 5 -33.13 0.74 -9.98
N LEU A 6 -33.64 -0.42 -10.37
CA LEU A 6 -35.08 -0.62 -10.51
C LEU A 6 -35.73 -0.58 -9.13
N MET A 7 -36.63 0.38 -8.93
CA MET A 7 -37.29 0.61 -7.65
C MET A 7 -38.63 -0.11 -7.57
N GLU A 8 -39.39 -0.08 -8.65
CA GLU A 8 -40.74 -0.63 -8.69
C GLU A 8 -41.12 -1.03 -10.12
N VAL A 9 -41.78 -2.16 -10.25
CA VAL A 9 -42.43 -2.61 -11.48
C VAL A 9 -43.89 -2.80 -11.15
N THR A 10 -44.75 -2.00 -11.80
CA THR A 10 -46.20 -2.16 -11.72
C THR A 10 -46.73 -2.57 -13.09
N ASN A 11 -48.03 -2.88 -13.18
CA ASN A 11 -48.67 -3.26 -14.43
C ASN A 11 -48.65 -2.16 -15.51
N ASN A 12 -48.32 -0.90 -15.17
CA ASN A 12 -48.37 0.21 -16.11
C ASN A 12 -47.05 0.98 -16.25
N GLN A 13 -46.12 0.88 -15.30
CA GLN A 13 -44.93 1.72 -15.27
C GLN A 13 -43.71 1.04 -14.63
N TYR A 14 -42.55 1.48 -15.09
CA TYR A 14 -41.23 1.21 -14.50
C TYR A 14 -40.74 2.45 -13.77
N LYS A 15 -40.27 2.26 -12.53
CA LYS A 15 -39.63 3.31 -11.73
C LYS A 15 -38.15 2.99 -11.56
N ILE A 16 -37.28 3.87 -12.06
CA ILE A 16 -35.83 3.69 -12.04
C ILE A 16 -35.20 4.86 -11.29
N GLN A 17 -34.30 4.57 -10.35
CA GLN A 17 -33.48 5.57 -9.68
C GLN A 17 -32.06 5.53 -10.22
N THR A 18 -31.60 6.63 -10.80
CA THR A 18 -30.23 6.79 -11.31
C THR A 18 -29.23 7.02 -10.16
N SER A 19 -27.93 6.93 -10.44
CA SER A 19 -26.87 7.04 -9.44
C SER A 19 -26.77 8.42 -8.77
N ASP A 20 -27.25 9.47 -9.44
CA ASP A 20 -27.37 10.84 -8.92
C ASP A 20 -28.62 11.04 -8.03
N GLY A 21 -29.45 10.01 -7.89
CA GLY A 21 -30.68 10.05 -7.08
C GLY A 21 -31.92 10.50 -7.86
N SER A 22 -31.80 10.88 -9.13
CA SER A 22 -32.94 11.23 -9.98
C SER A 22 -33.86 10.02 -10.17
N ILE A 23 -35.18 10.28 -10.23
CA ILE A 23 -36.19 9.23 -10.38
C ILE A 23 -36.87 9.41 -11.73
N PHE A 24 -36.76 8.39 -12.56
CA PHE A 24 -37.44 8.33 -13.85
C PHE A 24 -38.60 7.34 -13.78
N ILE A 25 -39.73 7.73 -14.35
CA ILE A 25 -40.94 6.93 -14.44
C ILE A 25 -41.26 6.80 -15.92
N TYR A 26 -41.26 5.56 -16.41
CA TYR A 26 -41.57 5.25 -17.81
C TYR A 26 -42.81 4.38 -17.89
N SER A 27 -43.69 4.69 -18.84
CA SER A 27 -44.82 3.82 -19.14
C SER A 27 -44.30 2.57 -19.86
N ILE A 28 -44.93 1.40 -19.65
CA ILE A 28 -44.50 0.15 -20.30
C ILE A 28 -44.32 0.27 -21.83
N PRO A 29 -45.22 0.95 -22.59
CA PRO A 29 -45.05 1.09 -24.04
C PRO A 29 -43.82 1.89 -24.48
N GLU A 30 -43.27 2.73 -23.59
CA GLU A 30 -42.07 3.54 -23.86
C GLU A 30 -40.78 2.76 -23.62
N VAL A 31 -40.87 1.63 -22.90
CA VAL A 31 -39.73 0.78 -22.58
C VAL A 31 -39.65 -0.35 -23.58
N GLU A 32 -38.78 -0.16 -24.58
CA GLU A 32 -38.52 -1.17 -25.61
C GLU A 32 -37.95 -2.47 -25.00
N LYS A 33 -37.03 -2.35 -24.04
CA LYS A 33 -36.38 -3.51 -23.41
C LYS A 33 -35.89 -3.20 -22.00
N PHE A 34 -36.16 -4.11 -21.08
CA PHE A 34 -35.53 -4.14 -19.76
C PHE A 34 -34.41 -5.19 -19.75
N VAL A 35 -33.21 -4.79 -19.33
CA VAL A 35 -32.06 -5.69 -19.17
C VAL A 35 -31.58 -5.60 -17.73
N ASN A 36 -31.59 -6.75 -17.04
CA ASN A 36 -30.97 -6.84 -15.73
C ASN A 36 -29.47 -7.07 -15.92
N GLU A 37 -28.68 -6.00 -15.80
CA GLU A 37 -27.23 -6.11 -15.74
C GLU A 37 -26.82 -6.56 -14.33
N THR A 38 -26.70 -7.87 -14.13
CA THR A 38 -25.93 -8.36 -12.99
C THR A 38 -24.46 -8.03 -13.28
N PRO A 39 -23.77 -7.25 -12.42
CA PRO A 39 -22.36 -6.97 -12.64
C PRO A 39 -21.59 -8.30 -12.64
N THR A 40 -21.15 -8.72 -13.82
CA THR A 40 -20.31 -9.91 -13.97
C THR A 40 -18.90 -9.54 -13.57
N PHE A 41 -18.31 -10.36 -12.71
CA PHE A 41 -16.89 -10.25 -12.44
C PHE A 41 -16.17 -11.06 -13.51
N ASP A 42 -15.56 -10.37 -14.48
CA ASP A 42 -14.89 -11.00 -15.63
C ASP A 42 -13.56 -11.70 -15.26
N GLY A 43 -13.23 -11.69 -13.96
CA GLY A 43 -12.06 -12.34 -13.40
C GLY A 43 -10.95 -11.37 -13.03
N ARG A 44 -9.92 -11.90 -12.38
CA ARG A 44 -8.69 -11.15 -12.10
C ARG A 44 -7.78 -11.14 -13.33
N LYS A 45 -6.95 -10.11 -13.46
CA LYS A 45 -5.90 -10.03 -14.49
C LYS A 45 -5.09 -11.33 -14.49
N LYS A 46 -5.05 -12.02 -15.62
CA LYS A 46 -4.40 -13.33 -15.74
C LYS A 46 -2.89 -13.21 -15.83
N ASN A 47 -2.40 -12.23 -16.58
CA ASN A 47 -0.97 -11.98 -16.72
C ASN A 47 -0.68 -10.53 -17.10
N GLY A 48 0.59 -10.16 -16.98
CA GLY A 48 1.11 -8.90 -17.51
C GLY A 48 1.59 -7.93 -16.44
N ALA A 49 2.20 -6.85 -16.93
CA ALA A 49 2.74 -5.79 -16.09
C ALA A 49 1.62 -4.96 -15.47
N GLY A 50 1.89 -4.37 -14.32
CA GLY A 50 1.01 -3.45 -13.63
C GLY A 50 1.78 -2.51 -12.74
N PHE A 51 1.05 -1.56 -12.18
CA PHE A 51 1.60 -0.55 -11.30
C PHE A 51 0.80 -0.49 -10.01
N VAL A 52 1.50 -0.27 -8.90
CA VAL A 52 0.93 -0.29 -7.57
C VAL A 52 1.32 0.98 -6.83
N LEU A 53 0.35 1.55 -6.12
CA LEU A 53 0.54 2.61 -5.14
C LEU A 53 0.06 2.13 -3.78
N GLU A 54 0.85 2.35 -2.74
CA GLU A 54 0.47 2.02 -1.36
C GLU A 54 0.81 3.16 -0.42
N ALA A 55 -0.07 3.43 0.52
CA ALA A 55 0.16 4.38 1.59
C ALA A 55 -0.32 3.80 2.91
N GLY A 56 0.36 4.15 4.00
CA GLY A 56 -0.07 3.74 5.31
C GLY A 56 0.94 4.06 6.39
N VAL A 57 0.92 3.24 7.44
CA VAL A 57 1.68 3.50 8.66
C VAL A 57 2.49 2.30 9.10
N LEU A 58 3.60 2.57 9.77
CA LEU A 58 4.48 1.58 10.39
C LEU A 58 4.35 1.71 11.92
N ALA A 59 3.30 1.15 12.50
CA ALA A 59 3.05 1.22 13.93
C ALA A 59 4.13 0.48 14.73
N GLY A 60 4.69 1.16 15.74
CA GLY A 60 5.67 0.62 16.68
C GLY A 60 5.07 0.18 18.01
N ALA A 61 5.91 -0.37 18.90
CA ALA A 61 5.55 -0.57 20.30
C ALA A 61 5.34 0.78 21.01
N GLN A 62 4.53 0.83 22.07
CA GLN A 62 4.24 2.06 22.85
C GLN A 62 5.47 2.75 23.44
N SER A 63 6.61 2.05 23.54
CA SER A 63 7.89 2.61 23.99
C SER A 63 8.78 3.10 22.83
N SER A 64 8.27 3.10 21.60
CA SER A 64 9.00 3.56 20.43
C SER A 64 9.05 5.07 20.41
N ASN A 65 10.23 5.67 20.21
CA ASN A 65 10.34 7.12 19.98
C ASN A 65 9.59 7.60 18.72
N TYR A 66 9.20 6.66 17.84
CA TYR A 66 8.39 6.92 16.64
C TYR A 66 7.19 5.97 16.65
N ASP A 67 6.04 6.48 17.11
CA ASP A 67 4.86 5.65 17.37
C ASP A 67 4.21 5.14 16.09
N THR A 68 4.06 5.99 15.06
CA THR A 68 3.27 5.62 13.86
C THR A 68 3.70 6.38 12.60
N PRO A 69 4.96 6.20 12.14
CA PRO A 69 5.41 6.90 10.95
C PRO A 69 4.70 6.49 9.68
N PHE A 70 4.54 7.48 8.79
CA PHE A 70 3.95 7.31 7.47
C PHE A 70 4.92 6.62 6.50
N SER A 71 4.38 5.81 5.60
CA SER A 71 5.09 5.09 4.54
C SER A 71 4.28 5.18 3.26
N PHE A 72 4.94 5.58 2.17
CA PHE A 72 4.37 5.62 0.84
C PHE A 72 5.27 4.84 -0.12
N ASN A 73 4.70 3.86 -0.82
CA ASN A 73 5.41 3.00 -1.74
C ASN A 73 4.75 3.03 -3.12
N PHE A 74 5.58 2.87 -4.15
CA PHE A 74 5.17 2.57 -5.50
C PHE A 74 5.90 1.32 -5.99
N LEU A 75 5.23 0.48 -6.79
CA LEU A 75 5.80 -0.76 -7.28
C LEU A 75 5.43 -0.98 -8.74
N GLY A 76 6.40 -1.39 -9.54
CA GLY A 76 6.13 -2.09 -10.79
C GLY A 76 5.92 -3.56 -10.46
N ASN A 77 4.82 -4.16 -10.95
CA ASN A 77 4.56 -5.58 -10.75
C ASN A 77 4.39 -6.32 -12.08
N TYR A 78 4.52 -7.64 -12.00
CA TYR A 78 4.21 -8.56 -13.07
C TYR A 78 3.37 -9.70 -12.50
N THR A 79 2.16 -9.82 -13.03
CA THR A 79 1.24 -10.91 -12.70
C THR A 79 1.61 -12.11 -13.57
N LEU A 80 2.01 -13.23 -12.95
CA LEU A 80 2.33 -14.47 -13.68
C LEU A 80 1.07 -15.26 -14.02
N ASN A 81 0.17 -15.36 -13.05
CA ASN A 81 -1.13 -16.01 -13.16
C ASN A 81 -2.16 -15.25 -12.29
N THR A 82 -3.39 -15.73 -12.23
CA THR A 82 -4.48 -15.13 -11.44
C THR A 82 -4.18 -14.97 -9.94
N LYS A 83 -3.14 -15.63 -9.41
CA LYS A 83 -2.79 -15.68 -7.99
C LYS A 83 -1.39 -15.15 -7.67
N ASP A 84 -0.42 -15.36 -8.53
CA ASP A 84 0.99 -15.07 -8.27
C ASP A 84 1.44 -13.77 -8.92
N ILE A 85 1.92 -12.86 -8.08
CA ILE A 85 2.34 -11.51 -8.47
C ILE A 85 3.74 -11.25 -7.91
N PHE A 86 4.64 -10.82 -8.79
CA PHE A 86 5.99 -10.39 -8.42
C PHE A 86 6.10 -8.89 -8.59
N GLY A 87 6.84 -8.21 -7.71
CA GLY A 87 7.00 -6.76 -7.76
C GLY A 87 8.40 -6.30 -7.41
N LEU A 88 8.79 -5.17 -8.00
CA LEU A 88 9.93 -4.36 -7.59
C LEU A 88 9.41 -2.99 -7.16
N GLY A 89 9.69 -2.63 -5.92
CA GLY A 89 9.12 -1.46 -5.27
C GLY A 89 10.16 -0.52 -4.69
N SER A 90 9.78 0.75 -4.63
CA SER A 90 10.49 1.76 -3.85
C SER A 90 9.48 2.72 -3.22
N GLY A 91 9.96 3.75 -2.52
CA GLY A 91 9.09 4.63 -1.77
C GLY A 91 9.82 5.62 -0.89
N VAL A 92 9.09 6.17 0.06
CA VAL A 92 9.60 7.03 1.12
C VAL A 92 8.98 6.63 2.45
N GLU A 93 9.82 6.53 3.47
CA GLU A 93 9.43 6.11 4.81
C GLU A 93 10.18 6.94 5.85
N TYR A 94 9.52 7.22 6.98
CA TYR A 94 10.09 8.04 8.03
C TYR A 94 10.35 7.24 9.31
N LEU A 95 11.51 6.61 9.48
CA LEU A 95 11.84 5.84 10.69
C LEU A 95 12.71 6.66 11.66
N GLY A 96 12.22 7.86 11.99
CA GLY A 96 13.00 8.92 12.64
C GLY A 96 13.89 9.69 11.67
N GLN A 97 14.38 9.00 10.63
CA GLN A 97 14.99 9.59 9.46
C GLN A 97 14.27 9.20 8.19
N SER A 98 14.50 9.99 7.14
CA SER A 98 13.97 9.73 5.80
C SER A 98 14.76 8.60 5.15
N PHE A 99 14.06 7.51 4.84
CA PHE A 99 14.62 6.38 4.10
C PHE A 99 13.86 6.15 2.80
N MET A 100 14.59 5.72 1.79
CA MET A 100 14.06 5.15 0.55
C MET A 100 14.21 3.62 0.61
N PRO A 101 13.12 2.86 0.80
CA PRO A 101 13.17 1.41 0.63
C PRO A 101 13.36 1.08 -0.86
N LEU A 102 14.12 0.02 -1.14
CA LEU A 102 14.17 -0.67 -2.42
C LEU A 102 13.98 -2.15 -2.14
N PHE A 103 12.93 -2.75 -2.69
CA PHE A 103 12.52 -4.09 -2.28
C PHE A 103 11.88 -4.89 -3.41
N LEU A 104 12.02 -6.20 -3.31
CA LEU A 104 11.25 -7.16 -4.10
C LEU A 104 10.04 -7.62 -3.28
N GLU A 105 8.92 -7.81 -3.96
CA GLU A 105 7.69 -8.36 -3.41
C GLU A 105 7.30 -9.63 -4.15
N TYR A 106 6.82 -10.61 -3.40
CA TYR A 106 5.97 -11.67 -3.93
C TYR A 106 4.64 -11.66 -3.17
N LYS A 107 3.55 -11.75 -3.91
CA LYS A 107 2.17 -11.75 -3.40
C LYS A 107 1.43 -12.94 -4.01
N HIS A 108 0.77 -13.70 -3.15
CA HIS A 108 -0.04 -14.87 -3.54
C HIS A 108 -1.50 -14.67 -3.09
N MET A 109 -2.42 -14.68 -4.05
CA MET A 109 -3.85 -14.64 -3.79
C MET A 109 -4.38 -16.04 -3.47
N ILE A 110 -5.11 -16.18 -2.36
CA ILE A 110 -5.64 -17.49 -1.92
C ILE A 110 -6.71 -18.01 -2.89
N SER A 111 -7.47 -17.11 -3.53
CA SER A 111 -8.53 -17.45 -4.47
C SER A 111 -8.66 -16.44 -5.61
N GLU A 112 -9.38 -16.82 -6.67
CA GLU A 112 -9.63 -15.97 -7.84
C GLU A 112 -10.92 -15.15 -7.73
N LYS A 113 -11.53 -15.13 -6.54
CA LYS A 113 -12.77 -14.40 -6.29
C LYS A 113 -12.52 -12.88 -6.36
N LYS A 114 -13.59 -12.14 -6.61
CA LYS A 114 -13.61 -10.66 -6.59
C LYS A 114 -12.95 -10.11 -5.32
N THR A 115 -13.39 -10.62 -4.16
CA THR A 115 -12.77 -10.38 -2.86
C THR A 115 -11.96 -11.61 -2.48
N THR A 116 -10.65 -11.45 -2.28
CA THR A 116 -9.78 -12.56 -1.84
C THR A 116 -8.79 -12.10 -0.79
N PRO A 117 -8.53 -12.93 0.24
CA PRO A 117 -7.33 -12.76 1.04
C PRO A 117 -6.08 -13.08 0.22
N PHE A 118 -4.95 -12.52 0.65
CA PHE A 118 -3.64 -12.77 0.07
C PHE A 118 -2.57 -12.79 1.15
N ILE A 119 -1.46 -13.47 0.86
CA ILE A 119 -0.23 -13.38 1.66
C ILE A 119 0.85 -12.74 0.80
N PHE A 120 1.79 -12.07 1.45
CA PHE A 120 2.92 -11.48 0.75
C PHE A 120 4.15 -11.43 1.63
N PHE A 121 5.31 -11.40 0.99
CA PHE A 121 6.56 -11.07 1.65
C PHE A 121 7.35 -10.06 0.83
N ARG A 122 8.15 -9.25 1.52
CA ARG A 122 9.05 -8.26 0.92
C ARG A 122 10.45 -8.43 1.49
N GLY A 123 11.45 -8.33 0.63
CA GLY A 123 12.85 -8.32 1.02
C GLY A 123 13.57 -7.19 0.29
N GLY A 124 14.38 -6.41 1.01
CA GLY A 124 15.00 -5.24 0.42
C GLY A 124 16.02 -4.54 1.28
N LYS A 125 16.47 -3.39 0.77
CA LYS A 125 17.42 -2.50 1.43
C LYS A 125 16.80 -1.10 1.59
N LEU A 126 17.04 -0.50 2.73
CA LEU A 126 16.74 0.89 3.05
C LEU A 126 17.96 1.72 2.71
N PHE A 127 17.75 2.82 1.99
CA PHE A 127 18.75 3.83 1.71
C PHE A 127 18.41 5.08 2.49
N HIS A 128 19.37 5.63 3.21
CA HIS A 128 19.18 6.90 3.91
C HIS A 128 19.12 8.04 2.89
N LEU A 129 18.15 8.95 3.03
CA LEU A 129 17.96 10.08 2.12
C LEU A 129 18.53 11.40 2.65
N ASN A 130 18.78 11.51 3.95
CA ASN A 130 19.36 12.73 4.52
C ASN A 130 20.91 12.70 4.39
N GLY A 131 21.55 13.87 4.32
CA GLY A 131 23.02 13.98 4.32
C GLY A 131 23.64 13.72 5.70
N ASP A 132 24.97 13.64 5.78
CA ASP A 132 25.79 13.32 6.98
C ASP A 132 25.69 14.33 8.15
N THR A 133 24.70 15.23 8.16
CA THR A 133 24.61 16.34 9.12
C THR A 133 23.19 16.50 9.66
N GLU A 134 22.84 15.67 10.62
CA GLU A 134 21.82 16.05 11.58
C GLU A 134 22.43 17.00 12.61
N ARG A 135 21.96 18.25 12.60
CA ARG A 135 22.19 19.19 13.70
C ARG A 135 21.55 18.62 14.96
N THR A 136 22.34 17.96 15.79
CA THR A 136 21.86 17.35 17.03
C THR A 136 21.60 18.39 18.12
N ASP A 137 22.18 19.60 17.98
CA ASP A 137 21.96 20.69 18.92
C ASP A 137 21.91 22.04 18.19
N SER A 138 20.75 22.68 18.19
CA SER A 138 20.56 24.01 17.61
C SER A 138 21.07 25.12 18.54
N TYR A 139 21.29 24.80 19.81
CA TYR A 139 21.66 25.76 20.86
C TYR A 139 23.18 25.86 21.03
N TYR A 140 23.92 24.76 20.85
CA TYR A 140 25.38 24.73 20.90
C TYR A 140 26.02 24.06 19.67
N PRO A 141 26.15 24.79 18.55
CA PRO A 141 26.65 24.23 17.30
C PRO A 141 28.09 23.67 17.38
N GLN A 142 28.88 24.07 18.39
CA GLN A 142 30.23 23.52 18.61
C GLN A 142 30.26 22.06 19.12
N TYR A 143 29.14 21.51 19.59
CA TYR A 143 29.04 20.11 20.05
C TYR A 143 28.34 19.21 19.04
N ASN A 144 28.15 19.67 17.80
CA ASN A 144 27.49 18.88 16.77
C ASN A 144 28.42 17.72 16.35
N ILE A 145 28.07 16.50 16.74
CA ILE A 145 28.79 15.29 16.36
C ILE A 145 28.19 14.80 15.04
N PRO A 146 28.94 14.79 13.93
CA PRO A 146 28.40 14.32 12.66
C PRO A 146 28.02 12.83 12.77
N LYS A 147 26.80 12.51 12.34
CA LYS A 147 26.29 11.14 12.26
C LYS A 147 26.20 10.77 10.78
N SER A 148 26.91 9.72 10.40
CA SER A 148 26.83 9.17 9.05
C SER A 148 25.89 7.97 9.10
N TYR A 149 24.68 8.14 8.55
CA TYR A 149 23.66 7.10 8.56
C TYR A 149 23.86 6.15 7.38
N ASP A 150 24.09 4.90 7.73
CA ASP A 150 24.08 3.81 6.79
C ASP A 150 22.65 3.27 6.65
N GLY A 151 22.30 2.91 5.43
CA GLY A 151 21.09 2.13 5.16
C GLY A 151 21.12 0.75 5.84
N GLY A 152 20.25 -0.15 5.40
CA GLY A 152 20.34 -1.54 5.85
C GLY A 152 19.22 -2.41 5.35
N PHE A 153 19.12 -3.65 5.83
CA PHE A 153 18.20 -4.63 5.26
C PHE A 153 16.84 -4.62 5.95
N SER A 154 15.81 -4.95 5.18
CA SER A 154 14.45 -5.09 5.67
C SER A 154 13.80 -6.35 5.12
N PHE A 155 13.07 -7.03 5.99
CA PHE A 155 12.22 -8.16 5.65
C PHE A 155 10.82 -7.92 6.20
N THR A 156 9.81 -8.20 5.38
CA THR A 156 8.39 -8.03 5.72
C THR A 156 7.64 -9.30 5.35
N LEU A 157 6.76 -9.76 6.23
CA LEU A 157 5.81 -10.84 5.96
C LEU A 157 4.43 -10.38 6.41
N GLY A 158 3.42 -10.59 5.57
CA GLY A 158 2.08 -10.12 5.86
C GLY A 158 0.98 -10.80 5.09
N THR A 159 -0.22 -10.32 5.36
CA THR A 159 -1.46 -10.77 4.77
C THR A 159 -2.36 -9.56 4.49
N GLY A 160 -3.43 -9.75 3.74
CA GLY A 160 -4.38 -8.69 3.48
C GLY A 160 -5.62 -9.19 2.77
N ILE A 161 -6.51 -8.25 2.47
CA ILE A 161 -7.73 -8.50 1.71
C ILE A 161 -7.71 -7.59 0.49
N SER A 162 -7.97 -8.17 -0.67
CA SER A 162 -8.00 -7.51 -1.96
C SER A 162 -9.40 -7.56 -2.57
N TRP A 163 -9.83 -6.44 -3.15
CA TRP A 163 -11.08 -6.25 -3.87
C TRP A 163 -10.78 -5.81 -5.29
N ALA A 164 -11.05 -6.70 -6.26
CA ALA A 164 -10.93 -6.39 -7.68
C ALA A 164 -12.24 -5.82 -8.23
N LYS A 165 -12.14 -4.76 -9.03
CA LYS A 165 -13.25 -4.21 -9.80
C LYS A 165 -12.69 -3.68 -11.12
N ASP A 166 -13.10 -4.32 -12.22
CA ASP A 166 -12.64 -3.98 -13.57
C ASP A 166 -11.11 -4.01 -13.63
N ASP A 167 -10.47 -2.97 -14.14
CA ASP A 167 -9.01 -2.85 -14.24
C ASP A 167 -8.32 -2.36 -12.95
N ILE A 168 -9.09 -2.10 -11.88
CA ILE A 168 -8.56 -1.59 -10.61
C ILE A 168 -8.72 -2.63 -9.52
N GLU A 169 -7.63 -2.86 -8.80
CA GLU A 169 -7.67 -3.65 -7.57
C GLU A 169 -7.25 -2.79 -6.38
N THR A 170 -8.10 -2.76 -5.37
CA THR A 170 -7.80 -2.10 -4.10
C THR A 170 -7.57 -3.14 -3.02
N TYR A 171 -6.74 -2.83 -2.03
CA TYR A 171 -6.49 -3.77 -0.94
C TYR A 171 -6.05 -3.09 0.34
N LEU A 172 -6.27 -3.80 1.44
CA LEU A 172 -5.78 -3.48 2.77
C LEU A 172 -4.81 -4.57 3.21
N SER A 173 -3.60 -4.19 3.64
CA SER A 173 -2.56 -5.11 4.09
C SER A 173 -2.15 -4.86 5.54
N PHE A 174 -1.79 -5.95 6.20
CA PHE A 174 -1.25 -6.01 7.56
C PHE A 174 0.01 -6.87 7.54
N ALA A 175 1.12 -6.35 8.02
CA ALA A 175 2.41 -7.05 7.93
C ALA A 175 3.26 -6.84 9.19
N TYR A 176 4.04 -7.85 9.53
CA TYR A 176 5.16 -7.68 10.43
C TYR A 176 6.42 -7.38 9.63
N ARG A 177 7.13 -6.33 10.00
CA ARG A 177 8.37 -5.90 9.38
C ARG A 177 9.49 -5.85 10.38
N ASN A 178 10.60 -6.46 10.01
CA ASN A 178 11.87 -6.40 10.71
C ASN A 178 12.88 -5.68 9.81
N ALA A 179 13.37 -4.52 10.27
CA ALA A 179 14.34 -3.72 9.53
C ALA A 179 15.54 -3.37 10.43
N HIS A 180 16.73 -3.39 9.83
CA HIS A 180 17.97 -3.05 10.51
C HIS A 180 18.67 -1.93 9.74
N THR A 181 19.09 -0.89 10.44
CA THR A 181 19.94 0.18 9.89
C THR A 181 21.12 0.41 10.82
N SER A 182 22.13 1.13 10.34
CA SER A 182 23.28 1.50 11.16
C SER A 182 23.64 2.96 10.98
N TYR A 183 24.38 3.52 11.92
CA TYR A 183 25.00 4.82 11.74
C TYR A 183 26.32 4.87 12.49
N ASN A 184 27.24 5.67 11.98
CA ASN A 184 28.54 5.91 12.57
C ASN A 184 28.54 7.27 13.26
N GLU A 185 29.00 7.32 14.49
CA GLU A 185 29.10 8.53 15.31
C GLU A 185 30.51 8.63 15.92
N LEU A 186 31.06 9.84 15.93
CA LEU A 186 32.35 10.13 16.59
C LEU A 186 32.12 10.30 18.09
N ASN A 187 32.62 9.37 18.89
CA ASN A 187 32.52 9.49 20.35
C ASN A 187 33.48 10.58 20.90
N TYR A 188 33.33 10.97 22.17
CA TYR A 188 34.14 11.99 22.85
C TYR A 188 35.66 11.79 22.70
N ASN A 189 36.10 10.53 22.60
CA ASN A 189 37.50 10.15 22.38
C ASN A 189 37.95 10.18 20.90
N LYS A 190 37.18 10.79 20.00
CA LYS A 190 37.39 10.82 18.54
C LYS A 190 37.50 9.43 17.89
N GLN A 191 36.84 8.45 18.49
CA GLN A 191 36.74 7.10 17.94
C GLN A 191 35.38 6.96 17.24
N THR A 192 35.39 6.41 16.03
CA THR A 192 34.17 6.09 15.30
C THR A 192 33.51 4.87 15.92
N VAL A 193 32.28 5.03 16.39
CA VAL A 193 31.45 3.95 16.93
C VAL A 193 30.28 3.71 15.97
N THR A 194 30.07 2.44 15.59
CA THR A 194 28.94 2.03 14.76
C THR A 194 27.79 1.60 15.66
N TYR A 195 26.68 2.32 15.55
CA TYR A 195 25.41 1.99 16.20
C TYR A 195 24.51 1.23 15.23
N ARG A 196 23.72 0.29 15.75
CA ARG A 196 22.77 -0.50 14.97
C ARG A 196 21.37 -0.30 15.53
N ASN A 197 20.47 0.14 14.66
CA ASN A 197 19.06 0.30 14.99
C ASN A 197 18.28 -0.89 14.42
N SER A 198 17.37 -1.42 15.23
CA SER A 198 16.47 -2.51 14.82
C SER A 198 15.03 -2.06 15.01
N TYR A 199 14.27 -2.09 13.93
CA TYR A 199 12.87 -1.67 13.88
C TYR A 199 11.99 -2.89 13.66
N ASN A 200 11.19 -3.21 14.67
CA ASN A 200 10.12 -4.18 14.57
C ASN A 200 8.81 -3.40 14.50
N ARG A 201 8.12 -3.48 13.37
CA ARG A 201 6.95 -2.65 13.05
C ARG A 201 5.80 -3.47 12.52
N LEU A 202 4.59 -3.04 12.88
CA LEU A 202 3.36 -3.48 12.24
C LEU A 202 3.05 -2.51 11.09
N GLU A 203 3.11 -3.01 9.87
CA GLU A 203 2.76 -2.28 8.66
C GLU A 203 1.27 -2.42 8.39
N ILE A 204 0.57 -1.29 8.27
CA ILE A 204 -0.84 -1.24 7.88
C ILE A 204 -0.94 -0.32 6.67
N LYS A 205 -1.29 -0.86 5.50
CA LYS A 205 -1.32 -0.10 4.25
C LYS A 205 -2.58 -0.32 3.45
N TYR A 206 -3.01 0.75 2.79
CA TYR A 206 -4.02 0.71 1.76
C TYR A 206 -3.36 0.90 0.40
N GLY A 207 -3.74 0.08 -0.58
CA GLY A 207 -3.10 0.07 -1.89
C GLY A 207 -4.08 0.02 -3.05
N PHE A 208 -3.61 0.53 -4.19
CA PHE A 208 -4.26 0.49 -5.50
C PHE A 208 -3.32 -0.19 -6.48
N ARG A 209 -3.87 -1.08 -7.31
CA ARG A 209 -3.17 -1.76 -8.40
C ARG A 209 -3.93 -1.55 -9.71
N PHE A 210 -3.17 -1.23 -10.75
CA PHE A 210 -3.60 -1.00 -12.13
C PHE A 210 -2.86 -2.01 -13.05
#